data_AF-A0A1Y2N1H2-F1
#
_entry.id   AF-A0A1Y2N1H2-F1
#
_cell.length_a   1.000
_cell.length_b   1.000
_cell.length_c   1.000
_cell.angle_alpha   90.00
_cell.angle_beta   90.00
_cell.angle_gamma   90.00
#
_symmetry.space_group_name_H-M   'P 1'
#
loop_
_entity.id
_entity.type
_entity.pdbx_description
1 polymer ?
#
loop_
_entity_poly.entity_id
_entity_poly.type
_entity_poly.pdbx_seq_one_letter_code
_entity_poly.pdbx_strand_id
1 'polypeptide(L)'
;MGSTTTGGAGLESLWLDVQMWQPLRGVLHPISEIECDIPDPLPEGFDEWHDWAEACLLEVARRDGWQHGRYTYTIQERDGTDHPVRDLGKDVWDYE
;
A
#
# COMPACT_ATOMS: atom_id res chain seq x y z
N MET A 1 -20.74 -16.29 -26.86
CA MET A 1 -21.12 -16.62 -25.47
C MET A 1 -20.02 -16.05 -24.62
N GLY A 2 -20.26 -14.87 -24.02
CA GLY A 2 -19.26 -14.12 -23.29
C GLY A 2 -18.90 -14.84 -22.00
N SER A 3 -17.61 -14.96 -21.73
CA SER A 3 -17.06 -15.54 -20.52
C SER A 3 -17.69 -14.87 -19.31
N THR A 4 -18.40 -15.65 -18.51
CA THR A 4 -18.77 -15.28 -17.15
C THR A 4 -17.47 -15.09 -16.37
N THR A 5 -17.10 -13.83 -16.15
CA THR A 5 -16.15 -13.40 -15.14
C THR A 5 -16.54 -14.08 -13.84
N THR A 6 -15.71 -15.03 -13.39
CA THR A 6 -15.79 -15.57 -12.04
C THR A 6 -15.48 -14.40 -11.10
N GLY A 7 -16.53 -13.74 -10.62
CA GLY A 7 -16.47 -12.93 -9.41
C GLY A 7 -16.19 -13.86 -8.24
N GLY A 8 -14.92 -14.21 -8.06
CA GLY A 8 -14.43 -14.61 -6.76
C GLY A 8 -14.38 -13.33 -5.94
N ALA A 9 -15.10 -13.27 -4.83
CA ALA A 9 -14.89 -12.25 -3.81
C ALA A 9 -13.55 -12.51 -3.08
N GLY A 10 -12.46 -12.59 -3.86
CA GLY A 10 -11.10 -12.51 -3.38
C GLY A 10 -10.68 -11.05 -3.48
N LEU A 11 -9.78 -10.62 -2.60
CA LEU A 11 -9.14 -9.33 -2.76
C LEU A 11 -8.67 -9.22 -4.23
N GLU A 12 -8.99 -8.14 -4.93
CA GLU A 12 -8.55 -7.95 -6.32
C GLU A 12 -7.19 -7.23 -6.34
N SER A 13 -6.99 -6.24 -5.47
CA SER A 13 -5.73 -5.52 -5.28
C SER A 13 -5.60 -5.01 -3.84
N LEU A 14 -4.37 -4.76 -3.39
CA LEU A 14 -4.08 -4.03 -2.16
C LEU A 14 -3.52 -2.66 -2.46
N TRP A 15 -3.83 -1.72 -1.59
CA TRP A 15 -3.42 -0.33 -1.74
C TRP A 15 -2.58 0.10 -0.55
N LEU A 16 -1.48 0.79 -0.85
CA LEU A 16 -0.63 1.45 0.12
C LEU A 16 -0.86 2.95 0.00
N ASP A 17 -1.59 3.53 0.94
CA ASP A 17 -1.67 5.00 1.07
C ASP A 17 -0.43 5.48 1.81
N VAL A 18 0.41 6.25 1.14
CA VAL A 18 1.71 6.68 1.65
C VAL A 18 1.71 8.16 1.94
N GLN A 19 2.08 8.48 3.17
CA GLN A 19 2.06 9.81 3.72
C GLN A 19 3.43 10.14 4.31
N MET A 20 3.86 11.38 4.22
CA MET A 20 5.10 11.84 4.85
C MET A 20 4.77 12.92 5.88
N TRP A 21 5.42 12.83 7.04
CA TRP A 21 5.34 13.92 8.02
C TRP A 21 6.12 15.14 7.51
N GLN A 22 5.43 16.25 7.25
CA GLN A 22 6.09 17.50 6.88
C GLN A 22 6.19 18.43 8.10
N PRO A 23 7.38 18.62 8.70
CA PRO A 23 7.53 19.43 9.90
C PRO A 23 7.17 20.91 9.68
N LEU A 24 7.32 21.40 8.45
CA LEU A 24 6.93 22.77 8.07
C LEU A 24 5.42 23.02 8.12
N ARG A 25 4.61 21.96 7.99
CA ARG A 25 3.14 22.07 7.96
C ARG A 25 2.46 21.43 9.17
N GLY A 26 3.21 20.64 9.96
CA GLY A 26 2.70 20.00 11.18
C GLY A 26 1.59 18.97 10.91
N VAL A 27 1.52 18.43 9.69
CA VAL A 27 0.52 17.43 9.28
C VAL A 27 1.17 16.35 8.39
N LEU A 28 0.52 15.19 8.32
CA LEU A 28 0.83 14.15 7.34
C LEU A 28 0.36 14.61 5.96
N HIS A 29 1.26 14.59 4.99
CA HIS A 29 0.93 14.91 3.61
C HIS A 29 0.88 13.63 2.78
N PRO A 30 -0.21 13.38 2.03
CA PRO A 30 -0.23 12.27 1.09
C PRO A 30 0.85 12.52 0.02
N ILE A 31 1.64 11.48 -0.22
CA ILE A 31 2.73 11.48 -1.20
C ILE A 31 2.30 10.68 -2.41
N SER A 32 1.81 9.47 -2.19
CA SER A 32 1.40 8.57 -3.27
C SER A 32 0.44 7.50 -2.76
N GLU A 33 -0.36 6.99 -3.67
CA GLU A 33 -1.24 5.84 -3.49
C GLU A 33 -0.72 4.75 -4.43
N ILE A 34 -0.30 3.62 -3.86
CA ILE A 34 0.34 2.56 -4.63
C ILE A 34 -0.60 1.36 -4.66
N GLU A 35 -1.06 1.00 -5.85
CA GLU A 35 -1.74 -0.27 -6.09
C GLU A 35 -0.69 -1.39 -6.20
N CYS A 36 -0.88 -2.45 -5.43
CA CYS A 36 -0.01 -3.62 -5.39
C CYS A 36 -0.85 -4.89 -5.51
N ASP A 37 -0.32 -5.86 -6.26
CA ASP A 37 -0.88 -7.21 -6.30
C ASP A 37 -0.82 -7.84 -4.90
N ILE A 38 -1.83 -8.65 -4.59
CA ILE A 38 -1.89 -9.34 -3.31
C ILE A 38 -0.79 -10.41 -3.27
N PRO A 39 0.02 -10.44 -2.20
CA PRO A 39 1.03 -11.48 -2.02
C PRO A 39 0.38 -12.87 -1.96
N ASP A 40 0.91 -13.82 -2.73
CA ASP A 40 0.56 -15.24 -2.70
C ASP A 40 1.82 -16.07 -2.33
N PRO A 41 1.87 -16.70 -1.15
CA PRO A 41 0.79 -16.84 -0.16
C PRO A 41 0.51 -15.53 0.63
N LEU A 42 -0.72 -15.41 1.13
CA LEU A 42 -1.09 -14.30 2.01
C LEU A 42 -0.21 -14.30 3.28
N PRO A 43 0.40 -13.16 3.62
CA PRO A 43 1.17 -12.99 4.85
C PRO A 43 0.34 -13.37 6.07
N GLU A 44 0.90 -14.24 6.91
CA GLU A 44 0.22 -14.72 8.11
C GLU A 44 0.44 -13.76 9.29
N GLY A 45 1.54 -13.01 9.28
CA GLY A 45 1.94 -12.07 10.33
C GLY A 45 2.12 -10.62 9.88
N PHE A 46 2.13 -9.71 10.87
CA PHE A 46 2.38 -8.28 10.64
C PHE A 46 3.78 -8.01 10.08
N ASP A 47 4.80 -8.76 10.51
CA ASP A 47 6.17 -8.61 10.00
C ASP A 47 6.25 -8.94 8.50
N GLU A 48 5.56 -9.99 8.04
CA GLU A 48 5.51 -10.35 6.62
C GLU A 48 4.73 -9.29 5.80
N TRP A 49 3.68 -8.70 6.37
CA TRP A 49 2.99 -7.55 5.77
C TRP A 49 3.90 -6.32 5.67
N HIS A 50 4.76 -6.11 6.67
CA HIS A 50 5.74 -5.03 6.67
C HIS A 50 6.79 -5.23 5.57
N ASP A 51 7.41 -6.41 5.49
CA ASP A 51 8.40 -6.75 4.46
C ASP A 51 7.82 -6.63 3.04
N TRP A 52 6.60 -7.12 2.82
CA TRP A 52 5.91 -6.97 1.52
C TRP A 52 5.65 -5.50 1.17
N ALA A 53 5.11 -4.73 2.12
CA ALA A 53 4.81 -3.32 1.88
C ALA A 53 6.09 -2.51 1.61
N GLU A 54 7.17 -2.77 2.34
CA GLU A 54 8.48 -2.15 2.10
C GLU A 54 9.00 -2.46 0.69
N ALA A 55 8.89 -3.70 0.22
CA ALA A 55 9.33 -4.07 -1.12
C ALA A 55 8.58 -3.30 -2.21
N CYS A 56 7.24 -3.18 -2.07
CA CYS A 56 6.39 -2.40 -2.95
C CYS A 56 6.74 -0.89 -2.92
N LEU A 57 6.91 -0.34 -1.71
CA LEU A 57 7.29 1.06 -1.50
C LEU A 57 8.65 1.37 -2.11
N LEU A 58 9.63 0.49 -1.94
CA LEU A 58 10.99 0.68 -2.45
C LEU A 58 11.05 0.73 -3.98
N GLU A 59 10.25 -0.11 -4.67
CA GLU A 59 10.18 -0.10 -6.12
C GLU A 59 9.65 1.25 -6.64
N VAL A 60 8.53 1.72 -6.07
CA VAL A 60 7.92 3.01 -6.45
C VAL A 60 8.81 4.18 -6.06
N ALA A 61 9.37 4.18 -4.85
CA ALA A 61 10.25 5.23 -4.36
C ALA A 61 11.47 5.40 -5.26
N ARG A 62 12.07 4.30 -5.75
CA ARG A 62 13.18 4.34 -6.71
C ARG A 62 12.73 4.81 -8.08
N ARG A 63 11.57 4.35 -8.56
CA ARG A 63 11.00 4.72 -9.86
C ARG A 63 10.65 6.20 -9.94
N ASP A 64 10.05 6.75 -8.90
CA ASP A 64 9.56 8.13 -8.83
C ASP A 64 10.58 9.10 -8.22
N GLY A 65 11.72 8.60 -7.74
CA GLY A 65 12.80 9.43 -7.20
C GLY A 65 12.46 10.10 -5.86
N TRP A 66 11.84 9.35 -4.96
CA TRP A 66 11.46 9.83 -3.63
C TRP A 66 12.69 10.25 -2.82
N GLN A 67 12.47 11.14 -1.86
CA GLN A 67 13.54 11.68 -1.02
C GLN A 67 13.74 10.79 0.20
N HIS A 68 14.97 10.75 0.71
CA HIS A 68 15.23 10.06 1.97
C HIS A 68 14.43 10.67 3.12
N GLY A 69 13.88 9.82 3.97
CA GLY A 69 13.10 10.24 5.12
C GLY A 69 12.06 9.23 5.56
N ARG A 70 11.22 9.70 6.49
CA ARG A 70 10.23 8.87 7.16
C ARG A 70 8.86 8.99 6.51
N TYR A 71 8.36 7.86 6.04
CA TYR A 71 7.06 7.68 5.42
C TYR A 71 6.17 6.83 6.31
N THR A 72 4.92 7.23 6.48
CA THR A 72 3.87 6.42 7.09
C THR A 72 3.06 5.81 5.95
N TYR A 73 2.76 4.53 6.02
CA TYR A 73 1.91 3.87 5.04
C TYR A 73 0.76 3.13 5.71
N THR A 74 -0.37 3.05 5.02
CA THR A 74 -1.54 2.27 5.44
C THR A 74 -1.86 1.26 4.35
N ILE A 75 -1.92 -0.01 4.73
CA ILE A 75 -2.32 -1.12 3.87
C ILE A 75 -3.85 -1.22 3.91
N GLN A 76 -4.48 -1.08 2.75
CA GLN A 76 -5.93 -1.08 2.62
C GLN A 76 -6.38 -2.02 1.50
N GLU A 77 -7.47 -2.73 1.76
CA GLU A 77 -8.29 -3.33 0.71
C GLU A 77 -9.18 -2.26 0.10
N ARG A 78 -9.16 -2.15 -1.23
CA ARG A 78 -10.15 -1.36 -1.98
C ARG A 78 -11.07 -2.29 -2.76
N ASP A 79 -12.33 -1.90 -2.85
CA ASP A 79 -13.30 -2.55 -3.74
C ASP A 79 -12.98 -2.18 -5.20
N GLY A 80 -13.57 -2.88 -6.18
CA GLY A 80 -13.47 -2.53 -7.61
C GLY A 80 -13.99 -1.13 -7.98
N THR A 81 -14.49 -0.36 -7.00
CA THR A 81 -14.86 1.05 -7.10
C THR A 81 -13.83 2.03 -6.50
N ASP A 82 -12.62 1.56 -6.17
CA ASP A 82 -11.51 2.34 -5.56
C ASP A 82 -11.85 2.90 -4.16
N HIS A 83 -12.90 2.40 -3.52
CA HIS A 83 -13.25 2.77 -2.16
C HIS A 83 -12.54 1.87 -1.14
N PRO A 84 -11.91 2.43 -0.08
CA PRO A 84 -11.31 1.63 0.98
C PRO A 84 -12.39 0.87 1.74
N VAL A 85 -12.30 -0.46 1.71
CA VAL A 85 -13.22 -1.39 2.35
C VAL A 85 -12.71 -1.76 3.73
N ARG A 86 -11.40 -1.98 3.86
CA ARG A 86 -10.78 -2.45 5.10
C ARG A 86 -9.32 -2.01 5.22
N ASP A 87 -8.97 -1.47 6.38
CA ASP A 87 -7.57 -1.25 6.76
C ASP A 87 -6.98 -2.55 7.33
N LEU A 88 -5.95 -3.09 6.69
CA LEU A 88 -5.25 -4.29 7.14
C LEU A 88 -4.17 -3.97 8.18
N GLY A 89 -3.50 -2.84 8.00
CA GLY A 89 -2.41 -2.42 8.87
C GLY A 89 -1.91 -1.04 8.53
N LYS A 90 -1.14 -0.45 9.44
CA LYS A 90 -0.40 0.77 9.19
C LYS A 90 0.94 0.67 9.88
N ASP A 91 1.96 1.21 9.24
CA ASP A 91 3.28 1.28 9.83
C ASP A 91 4.08 2.47 9.28
N VAL A 92 5.31 2.60 9.76
CA VAL A 92 6.26 3.62 9.35
C VAL A 92 7.44 2.94 8.67
N TRP A 93 7.78 3.44 7.49
CA TRP A 93 8.94 3.07 6.72
C TRP A 93 9.96 4.20 6.71
N ASP A 94 11.23 3.88 6.97
CA ASP A 94 12.34 4.84 6.91
C ASP A 94 13.14 4.56 5.64
N TYR A 95 13.10 5.49 4.68
CA TYR A 95 13.76 5.34 3.39
C TYR A 95 15.14 6.01 3.41
N GLU A 96 16.18 5.18 3.37
CA GLU A 96 17.61 5.56 3.37
C GLU A 96 18.31 5.49 2.01
#